data_AF-A0A3S5AR63-F1
#
_entry.id   AF-A0A3S5AR63-F1
#
_cell.length_a   1.000
_cell.length_b   1.000
_cell.length_c   1.000
_cell.angle_alpha   90.00
_cell.angle_beta   90.00
_cell.angle_gamma   90.00
#
_symmetry.space_group_name_H-M   'P 1'
#
loop_
_entity.id
_entity.type
_entity.pdbx_description
1 polymer ?
#
loop_
_entity_poly.entity_id
_entity_poly.type
_entity_poly.pdbx_seq_one_letter_code
_entity_poly.pdbx_strand_id
1 'polypeptide(L)'
;MHVDRLCQAISETIQRPRITLDEVETARRSIGFELSNLEASPPVEPLLTELLHTAAYRGSNTLGLPRYCPKDNLDKIQRTDIINYLSSLFRPERMVLAGVGVNHDSLVKAAEAAFLPWQPSYATPNPLPPDSSIPQYCGGHVSVRHLLFAKLSQQERWKCN
;
A
#
# COMPACT_ATOMS: atom_id res chain seq x y z
N MET A 1 -20.86 19.36 15.91
CA MET A 1 -19.99 18.32 15.32
C MET A 1 -18.81 19.04 14.66
N HIS A 2 -17.57 18.70 14.99
CA HIS A 2 -16.37 19.44 14.53
C HIS A 2 -15.88 18.98 13.15
N VAL A 3 -16.75 19.03 12.14
CA VAL A 3 -16.44 18.54 10.78
C VAL A 3 -15.27 19.30 10.16
N ASP A 4 -15.20 20.62 10.37
CA ASP A 4 -14.13 21.47 9.84
C ASP A 4 -12.74 21.05 10.35
N ARG A 5 -12.62 20.85 11.68
CA ARG A 5 -11.35 20.44 12.30
C ARG A 5 -10.91 19.05 11.83
N LEU A 6 -11.85 18.14 11.65
CA LEU A 6 -11.57 16.80 11.14
C LEU A 6 -11.09 16.85 9.69
N CYS A 7 -11.79 17.60 8.83
CA CYS A 7 -11.38 17.78 7.43
C CYS A 7 -9.99 18.43 7.35
N GLN A 8 -9.73 19.43 8.18
CA GLN A 8 -8.42 20.08 8.24
C GLN A 8 -7.31 19.11 8.67
N ALA A 9 -7.53 18.32 9.74
CA ALA A 9 -6.54 17.35 10.20
C ALA A 9 -6.24 16.27 9.16
N ILE A 10 -7.29 15.76 8.49
CA ILE A 10 -7.13 14.79 7.40
C ILE A 10 -6.38 15.43 6.23
N SER A 11 -6.74 16.64 5.83
CA SER A 11 -6.08 17.37 4.74
C SER A 11 -4.59 17.57 5.01
N GLU A 12 -4.22 18.00 6.22
CA GLU A 12 -2.81 18.20 6.57
C GLU A 12 -2.01 16.89 6.55
N THR A 13 -2.61 15.80 7.05
CA THR A 13 -1.98 14.48 7.03
C THR A 13 -1.74 13.98 5.61
N ILE A 14 -2.69 14.24 4.70
CA ILE A 14 -2.65 13.76 3.33
C ILE A 14 -1.79 14.65 2.43
N GLN A 15 -1.90 15.98 2.54
CA GLN A 15 -1.23 16.92 1.64
C GLN A 15 0.15 17.33 2.14
N ARG A 16 0.37 17.41 3.46
CA ARG A 16 1.64 17.90 4.03
C ARG A 16 2.33 16.87 4.94
N PRO A 17 2.46 15.60 4.52
CA PRO A 17 3.20 14.63 5.33
C PRO A 17 4.66 15.06 5.42
N ARG A 18 5.20 15.02 6.65
CA ARG A 18 6.62 15.23 6.91
C ARG A 18 7.26 13.87 7.17
N ILE A 19 7.73 13.25 6.10
CA ILE A 19 8.39 11.94 6.18
C ILE A 19 9.89 12.19 6.37
N THR A 20 10.41 11.87 7.55
CA THR A 20 11.83 11.97 7.91
C THR A 20 12.55 10.65 7.65
N LEU A 21 13.88 10.68 7.57
CA LEU A 21 14.67 9.46 7.39
C LEU A 21 14.56 8.53 8.62
N ASP A 22 14.51 9.10 9.82
CA ASP A 22 14.39 8.35 11.07
C ASP A 22 13.06 7.60 11.18
N GLU A 23 11.96 8.22 10.74
CA GLU A 23 10.65 7.55 10.66
C GLU A 23 10.67 6.39 9.66
N VAL A 24 11.36 6.53 8.52
CA VAL A 24 11.51 5.45 7.53
C VAL A 24 12.31 4.29 8.11
N GLU A 25 13.42 4.57 8.81
CA GLU A 25 14.20 3.52 9.49
C GLU A 25 13.40 2.82 10.59
N THR A 26 12.64 3.59 11.37
CA THR A 26 11.77 3.06 12.43
C THR A 26 10.68 2.16 11.84
N ALA A 27 10.02 2.61 10.78
CA ALA A 27 9.01 1.82 10.07
C ALA A 27 9.63 0.53 9.49
N ARG A 28 10.83 0.60 8.90
CA ARG A 28 11.53 -0.57 8.38
C ARG A 28 11.76 -1.63 9.47
N ARG A 29 12.21 -1.20 10.66
CA ARG A 29 12.42 -2.11 11.80
C ARG A 29 11.11 -2.73 12.28
N SER A 30 10.04 -1.93 12.38
CA SER A 30 8.70 -2.43 12.77
C SER A 30 8.20 -3.49 11.79
N ILE A 31 8.28 -3.21 10.49
CA ILE A 31 7.88 -4.15 9.43
C ILE A 31 8.72 -5.42 9.48
N GLY A 32 10.04 -5.32 9.72
CA GLY A 32 10.91 -6.49 9.87
C GLY A 32 10.53 -7.38 11.06
N PHE A 33 10.13 -6.78 12.18
CA PHE A 33 9.62 -7.50 13.35
C PHE A 33 8.27 -8.16 13.06
N GLU A 34 7.34 -7.44 12.44
CA GLU A 34 6.04 -7.98 12.02
C GLU A 34 6.19 -9.16 11.07
N LEU A 35 7.11 -9.08 10.11
CA LEU A 35 7.39 -10.15 9.17
C LEU A 35 7.99 -11.38 9.86
N SER A 36 8.88 -11.18 10.84
CA SER A 36 9.44 -12.27 11.64
C SER A 36 8.35 -12.97 12.48
N ASN A 37 7.42 -12.20 13.03
CA ASN A 37 6.27 -12.76 13.76
C ASN A 37 5.31 -13.51 12.84
N LEU A 38 5.06 -12.97 11.64
CA LEU A 38 4.24 -13.62 10.62
C LEU A 38 4.81 -14.98 10.21
N GLU A 39 6.13 -15.11 10.13
CA GLU A 39 6.79 -16.38 9.85
C GLU A 39 6.74 -17.37 11.02
N ALA A 40 6.84 -16.88 12.25
CA ALA A 40 6.79 -17.71 13.44
C ALA A 40 5.38 -18.28 13.70
N SER A 41 4.34 -17.48 13.41
CA SER A 41 2.94 -17.85 13.61
C SER A 41 2.09 -17.36 12.43
N PRO A 42 2.14 -18.06 11.28
CA PRO A 42 1.45 -17.64 10.09
C PRO A 42 -0.07 -17.78 10.24
N PRO A 43 -0.85 -16.69 10.08
CA PRO A 43 -2.30 -16.76 10.12
C PRO A 43 -2.80 -17.50 8.87
N VAL A 44 -3.57 -18.57 9.07
CA VAL A 44 -3.94 -19.48 7.98
C VAL A 44 -4.76 -18.79 6.89
N GLU A 45 -5.83 -18.07 7.26
CA GLU A 45 -6.77 -17.50 6.29
C GLU A 45 -6.15 -16.38 5.41
N PRO A 46 -5.45 -15.36 5.97
CA PRO A 46 -4.81 -14.34 5.15
C PRO A 46 -3.76 -14.95 4.21
N LEU A 47 -3.04 -15.95 4.69
CA LEU A 47 -1.97 -16.59 3.93
C LEU A 47 -2.49 -17.43 2.76
N LEU A 48 -3.57 -18.18 2.98
CA LEU A 48 -4.23 -18.89 1.88
C LEU A 48 -4.72 -17.91 0.80
N THR A 49 -5.19 -16.74 1.20
CA THR A 49 -5.61 -15.69 0.26
C THR A 49 -4.42 -15.17 -0.54
N GLU A 50 -3.27 -14.92 0.09
CA GLU A 50 -2.04 -14.51 -0.61
C GLU A 50 -1.55 -15.57 -1.60
N LEU A 51 -1.53 -16.85 -1.18
CA LEU A 51 -1.13 -17.96 -2.04
C LEU A 51 -2.07 -18.13 -3.23
N LEU A 52 -3.37 -17.96 -3.02
CA LEU A 52 -4.38 -18.01 -4.07
C LEU A 52 -4.13 -16.93 -5.13
N HIS A 53 -3.93 -15.68 -4.70
CA HIS A 53 -3.63 -14.57 -5.62
C HIS A 53 -2.31 -14.80 -6.38
N THR A 54 -1.28 -15.25 -5.66
CA THR A 54 0.02 -15.58 -6.26
C THR A 54 -0.11 -16.67 -7.33
N ALA A 55 -0.83 -17.76 -7.01
CA ALA A 55 -1.08 -18.85 -7.94
C ALA A 55 -1.89 -18.40 -9.15
N ALA A 56 -2.99 -17.66 -8.92
CA ALA A 56 -3.93 -17.24 -9.95
C ALA A 56 -3.35 -16.21 -10.94
N TYR A 57 -2.46 -15.32 -10.49
CA TYR A 57 -1.96 -14.17 -11.25
C TYR A 57 -0.44 -14.20 -11.47
N ARG A 58 0.18 -15.38 -11.41
CA ARG A 58 1.62 -15.62 -11.70
C ARG A 58 2.62 -14.84 -10.83
N GLY A 59 2.17 -14.25 -9.72
CA GLY A 59 3.03 -13.62 -8.71
C GLY A 59 3.84 -12.41 -9.16
N SER A 60 3.62 -11.86 -10.37
CA SER A 60 4.57 -10.91 -10.98
C SER A 60 3.97 -9.58 -11.45
N ASN A 61 2.64 -9.40 -11.39
CA ASN A 61 2.00 -8.11 -11.68
C ASN A 61 0.66 -7.97 -10.95
N THR A 62 0.14 -6.75 -10.85
CA THR A 62 -1.24 -6.45 -10.41
C THR A 62 -1.67 -7.17 -9.13
N LEU A 63 -2.67 -8.06 -9.22
CA LEU A 63 -3.22 -8.84 -8.13
C LEU A 63 -2.30 -9.97 -7.65
N GLY A 64 -1.28 -10.32 -8.43
CA GLY A 64 -0.25 -11.28 -8.03
C GLY A 64 0.86 -10.66 -7.18
N LEU A 65 0.90 -9.33 -7.01
CA LEU A 65 1.88 -8.69 -6.13
C LEU A 65 1.59 -9.05 -4.66
N PRO A 66 2.62 -9.39 -3.88
CA PRO A 66 2.44 -9.79 -2.49
C PRO A 66 1.93 -8.60 -1.66
N ARG A 67 0.94 -8.86 -0.80
CA ARG A 67 0.43 -7.87 0.16
C ARG A 67 1.47 -7.49 1.20
N TYR A 68 2.28 -8.45 1.62
CA TYR A 68 3.35 -8.27 2.59
C TYR A 68 4.66 -7.94 1.87
N CYS A 69 5.44 -7.00 2.42
CA CYS A 69 6.73 -6.62 1.85
C CYS A 69 7.69 -7.82 1.83
N PRO A 70 8.22 -8.23 0.66
CA PRO A 70 9.26 -9.25 0.59
C PRO A 70 10.51 -8.80 1.36
N LYS A 71 11.16 -9.73 2.08
CA LYS A 71 12.39 -9.45 2.84
C LYS A 71 13.46 -8.75 1.99
N ASP A 72 13.64 -9.22 0.75
CA ASP A 72 14.62 -8.68 -0.20
C ASP A 72 14.34 -7.22 -0.61
N ASN A 73 13.13 -6.72 -0.38
CA ASN A 73 12.73 -5.34 -0.71
C ASN A 73 12.75 -4.41 0.50
N LEU A 74 12.78 -4.96 1.73
CA LEU A 74 12.70 -4.17 2.96
C LEU A 74 13.82 -3.11 3.04
N ASP A 75 15.05 -3.49 2.70
CA ASP A 75 16.21 -2.59 2.70
C ASP A 75 16.31 -1.72 1.44
N LYS A 76 15.54 -2.02 0.39
CA LYS A 76 15.57 -1.28 -0.88
C LYS A 76 14.67 -0.06 -0.87
N ILE A 77 13.55 -0.09 -0.13
CA ILE A 77 12.60 1.01 -0.08
C ILE A 77 13.24 2.22 0.61
N GLN A 78 13.34 3.34 -0.10
CA GLN A 78 13.86 4.61 0.39
C GLN A 78 12.76 5.65 0.53
N ARG A 79 13.07 6.73 1.26
CA ARG A 79 12.18 7.90 1.40
C ARG A 79 11.72 8.44 0.03
N THR A 80 12.60 8.45 -0.95
CA THR A 80 12.30 8.90 -2.32
C THR A 80 11.24 8.05 -2.98
N ASP A 81 11.24 6.74 -2.76
CA ASP A 81 10.24 5.83 -3.32
C ASP A 81 8.84 6.13 -2.75
N ILE A 82 8.79 6.43 -1.44
CA ILE A 82 7.54 6.80 -0.75
C ILE A 82 7.01 8.14 -1.29
N ILE A 83 7.88 9.13 -1.48
CA ILE A 83 7.49 10.43 -2.06
C ILE A 83 6.98 10.26 -3.49
N ASN A 84 7.68 9.46 -4.30
CA ASN A 84 7.26 9.16 -5.67
C ASN A 84 5.91 8.44 -5.71
N TYR A 85 5.70 7.48 -4.81
CA TYR A 85 4.43 6.77 -4.65
C TYR A 85 3.28 7.75 -4.31
N LEU A 86 3.47 8.63 -3.33
CA LEU A 86 2.49 9.65 -2.97
C LEU A 86 2.20 10.59 -4.15
N SER A 87 3.25 11.11 -4.80
CA SER A 87 3.07 12.01 -5.95
C SER A 87 2.33 11.38 -7.12
N SER A 88 2.41 10.06 -7.27
CA SER A 88 1.81 9.32 -8.38
C SER A 88 0.36 8.95 -8.09
N LEU A 89 0.05 8.52 -6.86
CA LEU A 89 -1.24 7.92 -6.53
C LEU A 89 -2.18 8.82 -5.72
N PHE A 90 -1.65 9.77 -4.93
CA PHE A 90 -2.45 10.66 -4.09
C PHE A 90 -2.80 11.91 -4.89
N ARG A 91 -3.78 11.75 -5.78
CA ARG A 91 -4.27 12.78 -6.69
C ARG A 91 -5.76 13.02 -6.46
N PRO A 92 -6.26 14.26 -6.55
CA PRO A 92 -7.64 14.59 -6.18
C PRO A 92 -8.68 13.79 -6.98
N GLU A 93 -8.42 13.51 -8.26
CA GLU A 93 -9.27 12.69 -9.12
C GLU A 93 -9.34 11.19 -8.72
N ARG A 94 -8.49 10.75 -7.78
CA ARG A 94 -8.44 9.36 -7.25
C ARG A 94 -8.84 9.28 -5.78
N MET A 95 -9.40 10.34 -5.20
CA MET A 95 -9.72 10.42 -3.78
C MET A 95 -11.20 10.69 -3.56
N VAL A 96 -11.74 10.09 -2.51
CA VAL A 96 -13.13 10.28 -2.08
C VAL A 96 -13.14 10.57 -0.59
N LEU A 97 -13.80 11.65 -0.18
CA LEU A 97 -14.08 11.95 1.21
C LEU A 97 -15.51 11.49 1.53
N ALA A 98 -15.64 10.53 2.44
CA ALA A 98 -16.93 10.01 2.89
C ALA A 98 -17.19 10.42 4.34
N GLY A 99 -18.40 10.92 4.61
CA GLY A 99 -18.85 11.26 5.97
C GLY A 99 -20.17 10.57 6.29
N VAL A 100 -20.27 9.98 7.48
CA VAL A 100 -21.49 9.32 7.99
C VAL A 100 -22.04 10.13 9.15
N GLY A 101 -23.35 10.38 9.15
CA GLY A 101 -24.01 11.16 10.20
C GLY A 101 -23.64 12.65 10.19
N VAL A 102 -23.10 13.17 9.09
CA VAL A 102 -22.77 14.58 8.87
C VAL A 102 -23.75 15.19 7.87
N ASN A 103 -24.07 16.47 8.03
CA ASN A 103 -24.78 17.21 6.99
C ASN A 103 -23.88 17.35 5.74
N HIS A 104 -24.44 17.05 4.56
CA HIS A 104 -23.69 17.06 3.30
C HIS A 104 -23.09 18.44 2.99
N ASP A 105 -23.88 19.51 3.07
CA ASP A 105 -23.42 20.87 2.74
C ASP A 105 -22.31 21.35 3.68
N SER A 106 -22.41 21.01 4.97
CA SER A 106 -21.33 21.24 5.93
C SER A 106 -20.05 20.49 5.56
N LEU A 107 -20.17 19.22 5.14
CA LEU A 107 -19.02 18.41 4.74
C LEU A 107 -18.36 18.96 3.47
N VAL A 108 -19.15 19.33 2.47
CA VAL A 108 -18.64 19.89 1.21
C VAL A 108 -17.87 21.19 1.49
N LYS A 109 -18.47 22.13 2.24
CA LYS A 109 -17.82 23.39 2.60
C LYS A 109 -16.51 23.18 3.37
N ALA A 110 -16.52 22.27 4.35
CA ALA A 110 -15.33 21.92 5.12
C ALA A 110 -14.24 21.29 4.25
N ALA A 111 -14.63 20.40 3.31
CA ALA A 111 -13.72 19.74 2.40
C ALA A 111 -13.10 20.73 1.41
N GLU A 112 -13.90 21.59 0.79
CA GLU A 112 -13.41 22.65 -0.10
C GLU A 112 -12.42 23.55 0.62
N ALA A 113 -12.76 24.01 1.83
CA ALA A 113 -11.89 24.86 2.64
C ALA A 113 -10.57 24.17 3.06
N ALA A 114 -10.61 22.86 3.29
CA ALA A 114 -9.44 22.11 3.76
C ALA A 114 -8.54 21.63 2.62
N PHE A 115 -9.11 21.19 1.49
CA PHE A 115 -8.38 20.50 0.42
C PHE A 115 -8.05 21.39 -0.78
N LEU A 116 -8.71 22.54 -0.95
CA LEU A 116 -8.47 23.43 -2.09
C LEU A 116 -7.70 24.70 -1.68
N PRO A 117 -6.74 25.16 -2.51
CA PRO A 117 -6.21 24.49 -3.69
C PRO A 117 -5.37 23.24 -3.31
N TRP A 118 -5.46 22.18 -4.13
CA TRP A 118 -4.67 20.96 -3.91
C TRP A 118 -3.19 21.22 -4.19
N GLN A 119 -2.39 21.31 -3.14
CA GLN A 119 -0.97 21.66 -3.21
C GLN A 119 -0.15 20.80 -2.24
N PRO A 120 0.05 19.51 -2.57
CA PRO A 120 0.75 18.60 -1.67
C PRO A 120 2.25 18.92 -1.61
N SER A 121 2.85 18.70 -0.44
CA SER A 121 4.29 18.89 -0.20
C SER A 121 5.18 17.95 -1.01
N TYR A 122 4.60 16.88 -1.54
CA TYR A 122 5.25 15.87 -2.37
C TYR A 122 4.92 16.01 -3.87
N ALA A 123 4.37 17.16 -4.31
CA ALA A 123 4.11 17.39 -5.73
C ALA A 123 5.43 17.31 -6.54
N THR A 124 5.48 16.39 -7.50
CA THR A 124 6.57 16.32 -8.48
C THR A 124 6.10 16.76 -9.86
N PRO A 125 6.95 17.42 -10.68
CA PRO A 125 6.54 17.94 -11.98
C PRO A 125 6.24 16.86 -13.02
N ASN A 126 6.77 15.64 -12.83
CA ASN A 126 6.48 14.50 -13.69
C ASN A 126 6.40 13.21 -12.85
N PRO A 127 5.26 12.97 -12.16
CA PRO A 127 5.09 11.76 -11.37
C PRO A 127 5.06 10.53 -12.27
N LEU A 128 5.46 9.39 -11.72
CA LEU A 128 5.30 8.12 -12.43
C LEU A 128 3.81 7.87 -12.66
N PRO A 129 3.40 7.42 -13.87
CA PRO A 129 2.01 7.08 -14.08
C PRO A 129 1.61 5.90 -13.17
N PRO A 130 0.39 5.89 -12.61
CA PRO A 130 -0.15 4.72 -11.93
C PRO A 130 -0.08 3.49 -12.84
N ASP A 131 0.16 2.32 -12.25
CA ASP A 131 0.11 1.06 -12.98
C ASP A 131 -1.31 0.85 -13.54
N SER A 132 -1.41 0.73 -14.87
CA SER A 132 -2.63 0.48 -15.63
C SER A 132 -2.68 -0.93 -16.20
N SER A 133 -1.75 -1.81 -15.79
CA SER A 133 -1.74 -3.19 -16.22
C SER A 133 -3.01 -3.91 -15.78
N ILE A 134 -3.51 -4.77 -16.67
CA ILE A 134 -4.75 -5.52 -16.45
C ILE A 134 -4.39 -6.85 -15.80
N PRO A 135 -5.03 -7.24 -14.68
CA PRO A 135 -4.78 -8.52 -14.07
C PRO A 135 -5.25 -9.65 -15.00
N GLN A 136 -4.34 -10.55 -15.36
CA GLN A 136 -4.64 -11.71 -16.19
C GLN A 136 -4.70 -12.96 -15.33
N TYR A 137 -5.91 -13.52 -15.17
CA TYR A 137 -6.07 -14.81 -14.51
C TYR A 137 -5.45 -15.91 -15.39
N CYS A 138 -4.53 -16.67 -14.80
CA CYS A 138 -3.82 -17.74 -15.47
C CYS A 138 -4.08 -19.11 -14.84
N GLY A 139 -4.79 -19.15 -13.71
CA GLY A 139 -4.82 -20.31 -12.83
C GLY A 139 -3.42 -20.64 -12.29
N GLY A 140 -3.33 -21.69 -11.49
CA GLY A 140 -2.07 -22.14 -10.93
C GLY A 140 -2.28 -23.01 -9.70
N HIS A 141 -1.20 -23.63 -9.25
CA HIS A 141 -1.19 -24.43 -8.04
C HIS A 141 0.05 -24.07 -7.23
N VAL A 142 -0.16 -23.77 -5.96
CA VAL A 142 0.91 -23.54 -4.98
C VAL A 142 0.60 -24.40 -3.76
N SER A 143 1.58 -25.20 -3.35
CA SER A 143 1.48 -26.05 -2.17
C SER A 143 2.62 -25.68 -1.23
N VAL A 144 2.28 -25.33 0.02
CA VAL A 144 3.26 -24.94 1.02
C VAL A 144 3.17 -25.90 2.20
N ARG A 145 4.30 -26.45 2.62
CA ARG A 145 4.36 -27.22 3.86
C ARG A 145 4.35 -26.27 5.04
N HIS A 146 3.49 -26.52 6.02
CA HIS A 146 3.23 -25.70 7.21
C HIS A 146 4.49 -25.20 7.97
N LEU A 147 5.64 -25.88 7.82
CA LEU A 147 6.90 -25.56 8.51
C LEU A 147 7.93 -24.81 7.65
N LEU A 148 7.60 -24.42 6.41
CA LEU A 148 8.57 -23.94 5.42
C LEU A 148 8.25 -22.58 4.77
N PHE A 149 7.29 -21.83 5.32
CA PHE A 149 6.93 -20.51 4.77
C PHE A 149 8.12 -19.56 4.59
N ALA A 150 9.13 -19.66 5.46
CA ALA A 150 10.36 -18.86 5.40
C ALA A 150 11.24 -19.09 4.15
N LYS A 151 10.97 -20.12 3.31
CA LYS A 151 11.78 -20.44 2.11
C LYS A 151 11.14 -20.09 0.78
N LEU A 152 9.93 -19.51 0.76
CA LEU A 152 9.25 -19.17 -0.49
C LEU A 152 9.85 -17.97 -1.22
N SER A 153 10.88 -17.32 -0.68
CA SER A 153 11.42 -16.13 -1.33
C SER A 153 12.17 -16.39 -2.64
N GLN A 154 12.71 -17.59 -2.96
CA GLN A 154 13.59 -17.66 -4.16
C GLN A 154 13.68 -18.93 -5.03
N GLN A 155 13.09 -20.11 -4.75
CA GLN A 155 13.63 -21.33 -5.41
C GLN A 155 12.73 -22.36 -6.08
N GLU A 156 11.42 -22.16 -6.20
CA GLU A 156 10.60 -22.99 -7.11
C GLU A 156 10.03 -22.12 -8.23
N ARG A 157 10.94 -21.68 -9.09
CA ARG A 157 10.65 -21.06 -10.39
C ARG A 157 9.64 -21.93 -11.14
N TRP A 158 8.45 -21.39 -11.29
CA TRP A 158 7.46 -21.63 -12.34
C TRP A 158 7.95 -22.54 -13.48
N LYS A 159 7.84 -23.86 -13.30
CA LYS A 159 7.81 -24.80 -14.42
C LYS A 159 6.35 -25.09 -14.70
N CYS A 160 5.79 -24.32 -15.62
CA CYS A 160 4.61 -24.78 -16.35
C CYS A 160 5.09 -25.87 -17.32
N ASN A 161 4.37 -27.00 -17.35
CA ASN A 161 4.30 -27.83 -18.55
C ASN A 161 3.63 -27.03 -19.67
#